data_AF-A0A2M8GC36-F1
#
_entry.id   AF-A0A2M8GC36-F1
#
_cell.length_a   1.000
_cell.length_b   1.000
_cell.length_c   1.000
_cell.angle_alpha   90.00
_cell.angle_beta   90.00
_cell.angle_gamma   90.00
#
_symmetry.space_group_name_H-M   'P 1'
#
loop_
_entity.id
_entity.type
_entity.pdbx_description
1 polymer ?
#
loop_
_entity_poly.entity_id
_entity_poly.type
_entity_poly.pdbx_seq_one_letter_code
_entity_poly.pdbx_strand_id
1 'polypeptide(L)' 'MKTITASNANRGFSNLLREIGKGEEIMILSRGKPVAKITSVNSEVLQKKAMKNLLLSRLKAQDVTGSRNWTRDELYKD' A
#
# COMPACT_ATOMS: atom_id res chain seq x y z
N MET A 1 1.88 3.68 -9.03
CA MET A 1 3.13 4.22 -8.45
C MET A 1 3.89 4.93 -9.56
N LYS A 2 4.00 6.25 -9.46
CA LYS A 2 4.64 7.10 -10.48
C LYS A 2 6.15 7.15 -10.24
N THR A 3 6.95 7.12 -11.29
CA THR A 3 8.43 7.18 -11.21
C THR A 3 8.92 8.48 -11.82
N ILE A 4 9.80 9.19 -11.13
CA ILE A 4 10.41 10.42 -11.66
C ILE A 4 11.90 10.46 -11.35
N THR A 5 12.66 11.22 -12.13
CA THR A 5 14.08 11.46 -11.81
C THR A 5 14.23 12.46 -10.66
N ALA A 6 15.34 12.39 -9.94
CA ALA A 6 15.70 13.37 -8.92
C ALA A 6 15.74 14.81 -9.49
N SER A 7 16.18 14.97 -10.74
CA SER A 7 16.18 16.28 -11.42
C SER A 7 14.78 16.82 -11.67
N ASN A 8 13.82 15.98 -12.07
CA ASN A 8 12.42 16.37 -12.24
C ASN A 8 11.76 16.67 -10.88
N ALA A 9 12.08 15.89 -9.85
CA ALA A 9 11.59 16.13 -8.49
C ALA A 9 12.00 17.52 -7.99
N ASN A 10 13.28 17.89 -8.17
CA ASN A 10 13.79 19.19 -7.75
C ASN A 10 13.17 20.36 -8.52
N ARG A 11 12.92 20.20 -9.83
CA ARG A 11 12.31 21.25 -10.65
C ARG A 11 10.83 21.51 -10.32
N GLY A 12 10.11 20.50 -9.84
CA GLY A 12 8.66 20.55 -9.63
C GLY A 12 8.22 20.19 -8.21
N PHE A 13 9.05 20.45 -7.20
CA PHE A 13 8.87 19.87 -5.87
C PHE A 13 7.53 20.23 -5.22
N SER A 14 7.07 21.48 -5.35
CA SER A 14 5.78 21.91 -4.80
C SER A 14 4.58 21.21 -5.45
N ASN A 15 4.62 20.98 -6.77
CA ASN A 15 3.58 20.25 -7.48
C ASN A 15 3.58 18.77 -7.09
N LEU A 16 4.77 18.20 -6.95
CA LEU A 16 4.95 16.84 -6.44
C LEU A 16 4.35 16.67 -5.05
N LEU A 17 4.58 17.61 -4.12
CA LEU A 17 3.97 17.54 -2.78
C LEU A 17 2.45 17.65 -2.81
N ARG A 18 1.87 18.43 -3.74
CA ARG A 18 0.41 18.48 -3.93
C ARG A 18 -0.16 17.16 -4.46
N GLU A 19 0.52 16.50 -5.38
CA GLU A 19 0.14 15.16 -5.85
C GLU A 19 0.20 14.14 -4.71
N ILE A 20 1.30 14.14 -3.97
CA ILE A 20 1.50 13.24 -2.82
C ILE A 20 0.47 13.49 -1.73
N GLY A 21 0.13 14.74 -1.45
CA GLY A 21 -0.92 15.09 -0.49
C GLY A 21 -2.30 14.52 -0.85
N LYS A 22 -2.57 14.23 -2.12
CA LYS A 22 -3.79 13.54 -2.58
C LYS A 22 -3.76 12.02 -2.39
N GLY A 23 -2.67 11.47 -1.86
CA GLY A 23 -2.49 10.04 -1.61
C GLY A 23 -1.64 9.31 -2.64
N GLU A 24 -0.98 10.02 -3.57
CA GLU A 24 -0.06 9.40 -4.52
C GLU A 24 1.25 8.95 -3.85
N GLU A 25 1.78 7.80 -4.31
CA GLU A 25 3.12 7.32 -3.98
C GLU A 25 4.05 7.49 -5.19
N ILE A 26 5.15 8.21 -4.98
CA ILE A 26 6.11 8.55 -6.04
C ILE A 26 7.49 7.97 -5.73
N MET A 27 8.06 7.25 -6.69
CA MET A 27 9.43 6.74 -6.65
C MET A 27 10.38 7.74 -7.31
N ILE A 28 11.47 8.05 -6.62
CA ILE A 28 12.56 8.90 -7.12
C ILE A 28 13.66 8.00 -7.67
N LEU A 29 14.07 8.27 -8.91
CA LEU A 29 15.20 7.64 -9.58
C LEU A 29 16.41 8.57 -9.61
N SER A 30 17.60 8.04 -9.32
CA SER A 30 18.88 8.68 -9.62
C SER A 30 19.62 7.86 -10.66
N ARG A 31 19.96 8.47 -11.80
CA ARG A 31 20.63 7.78 -12.92
C ARG A 31 19.94 6.46 -13.32
N GLY A 32 18.60 6.48 -13.36
CA GLY A 32 17.76 5.32 -13.70
C GLY A 32 17.54 4.32 -12.56
N LYS A 33 18.20 4.47 -11.42
CA LYS A 33 18.07 3.55 -10.27
C LYS A 33 17.13 4.12 -9.21
N PRO A 34 16.19 3.34 -8.66
CA PRO A 34 15.39 3.74 -7.50
C PRO A 34 16.28 4.11 -6.32
N VAL A 35 16.06 5.30 -5.74
CA VAL A 35 16.82 5.78 -4.58
C VAL A 35 15.94 6.22 -3.41
N ALA A 36 14.71 6.64 -3.66
CA ALA A 36 13.79 7.05 -2.61
C ALA A 36 12.33 6.86 -3.02
N LYS A 37 11.45 6.89 -2.02
CA LYS A 37 10.00 6.94 -2.19
C LYS A 37 9.44 8.04 -1.32
N ILE A 38 8.57 8.88 -1.87
CA ILE A 38 7.86 9.92 -1.13
C ILE A 38 6.37 9.56 -1.12
N THR A 39 5.77 9.68 0.07
CA THR A 39 4.36 9.34 0.34
C THR A 39 3.76 10.39 1.25
N SER A 40 2.43 10.51 1.25
CA SER A 40 1.72 11.42 2.15
C SER A 40 1.98 11.04 3.60
N VAL A 41 2.09 12.06 4.46
CA VAL A 41 2.12 11.90 5.92
C VAL A 41 0.74 11.52 6.44
N ASN A 42 -0.34 11.97 5.77
CA ASN A 42 -1.69 11.58 6.15
C ASN A 42 -1.91 10.13 5.71
N SER A 43 -1.57 9.27 6.66
CA SER A 43 -1.17 7.89 6.50
C SER A 43 -2.35 6.96 6.62
N GLU A 44 -3.61 7.42 6.45
CA GLU A 44 -4.80 6.57 6.51
C GLU A 44 -4.65 5.29 5.68
N VAL A 45 -3.97 5.37 4.53
CA VAL A 45 -3.63 4.22 3.70
C VAL A 45 -2.54 3.32 4.34
N LEU A 46 -1.49 3.90 4.91
CA LEU A 46 -0.43 3.15 5.61
C LEU A 46 -0.95 2.53 6.92
N GLN A 47 -1.76 3.25 7.70
CA GLN A 47 -2.45 2.76 8.87
C GLN A 47 -3.45 1.68 8.50
N LYS A 48 -4.28 1.86 7.47
CA LYS A 48 -5.21 0.82 6.99
C LYS A 48 -4.45 -0.45 6.58
N LYS A 49 -3.31 -0.32 5.89
CA LYS A 49 -2.47 -1.47 5.52
C LYS A 49 -1.86 -2.13 6.75
N ALA A 50 -1.36 -1.36 7.71
CA ALA A 50 -0.81 -1.88 8.96
C ALA A 50 -1.88 -2.60 9.80
N MET A 51 -3.07 -2.00 9.93
CA MET A 51 -4.20 -2.58 10.65
C MET A 51 -4.73 -3.84 9.96
N LYS A 52 -4.82 -3.84 8.63
CA LYS A 52 -5.17 -5.04 7.85
C LYS A 52 -4.16 -6.16 8.11
N ASN A 53 -2.86 -5.85 8.05
CA ASN A 53 -1.82 -6.84 8.29
C ASN A 53 -1.89 -7.39 9.71
N LEU A 54 -2.08 -6.53 10.71
CA LEU A 54 -2.25 -6.93 12.11
C LEU A 54 -3.46 -7.85 12.29
N LEU A 55 -4.61 -7.48 11.72
CA LEU A 55 -5.83 -8.29 11.76
C LEU A 55 -5.62 -9.66 11.09
N LEU A 56 -5.02 -9.69 9.90
CA LEU A 56 -4.77 -10.94 9.17
C LEU A 56 -3.78 -11.83 9.91
N SER A 57 -2.73 -11.28 10.51
CA SER A 57 -1.80 -12.04 11.34
C SER A 57 -2.50 -12.67 12.54
N ARG A 58 -3.36 -11.89 13.24
CA ARG A 58 -4.18 -12.42 14.33
C ARG A 58 -5.09 -13.56 13.86
N LEU A 59 -5.83 -13.36 12.77
CA LEU A 59 -6.77 -14.37 12.26
C LEU A 59 -6.08 -15.66 11.81
N LYS A 60 -4.88 -15.56 11.22
CA LYS A 60 -4.08 -16.73 10.83
C LYS A 60 -3.56 -17.54 12.03
N ALA A 61 -3.33 -16.87 13.16
CA ALA A 61 -2.86 -17.49 14.38
C ALA A 61 -4.00 -18.04 15.26
N GLN A 62 -5.26 -17.79 14.90
CA GLN A 62 -6.40 -18.34 15.62
C GLN A 62 -6.75 -19.72 15.10
N ASP A 63 -7.02 -20.64 16.03
CA ASP A 63 -7.51 -21.96 15.70
C ASP A 63 -8.87 -21.87 14.97
N VAL A 64 -9.08 -22.83 14.08
CA VAL A 64 -10.33 -22.93 13.33
C VAL A 64 -11.45 -23.25 14.31
N THR A 65 -12.45 -22.36 14.37
CA THR A 65 -13.63 -22.55 15.21
C THR A 65 -14.77 -23.19 14.42
N GLY A 66 -15.53 -24.06 15.10
CA GLY A 66 -16.72 -24.73 14.58
C GLY A 66 -16.46 -25.95 13.70
N SER A 67 -17.47 -26.81 13.57
CA SER A 67 -17.48 -27.90 12.60
C SER A 67 -17.95 -27.37 11.25
N ARG A 68 -17.14 -27.54 10.21
CA ARG A 68 -17.52 -27.21 8.83
C ARG A 68 -17.91 -28.50 8.12
N ASN A 69 -19.14 -28.56 7.62
CA ASN A 69 -19.67 -29.66 6.82
C ASN A 69 -19.76 -29.29 5.32
N TRP A 70 -19.09 -28.21 4.92
CA TRP A 70 -19.10 -27.69 3.56
C TRP A 70 -17.68 -27.39 3.10
N THR A 71 -17.45 -27.52 1.80
CA THR A 71 -16.22 -27.06 1.15
C THR A 71 -16.38 -25.63 0.65
N ARG A 72 -15.26 -24.91 0.45
CA ARG A 72 -15.32 -23.52 -0.06
C ARG A 72 -16.05 -23.46 -1.40
N ASP A 73 -15.84 -24.44 -2.27
CA ASP A 73 -16.41 -24.46 -3.62
C ASP A 73 -17.92 -24.70 -3.61
N GLU A 74 -18.46 -25.37 -2.59
CA GLU A 74 -19.92 -25.53 -2.42
C GLU A 74 -20.64 -24.24 -2.06
N LEU A 75 -19.95 -23.26 -1.44
CA LEU A 75 -20.52 -21.98 -1.02
C LEU A 75 -20.54 -20.92 -2.12
N TYR A 76 -19.65 -21.02 -3.10
CA TYR A 76 -19.60 -20.10 -4.23
C TYR A 76 -20.12 -20.83 -5.47
N LYS A 77 -21.45 -20.99 -5.56
CA LYS A 77 -22.13 -21.22 -6.83
C LYS A 77 -22.43 -19.86 -7.46
N ASP A 78 -22.12 -19.74 -8.76
CA ASP A 78 -22.27 -18.57 -9.64
C ASP A 78 -23.06 -17.36 -9.10
#